data_AF-A0AAN8FMK4-F1
#
_entry.id   AF-A0AAN8FMK4-F1
#
_cell.length_a   1.000
_cell.length_b   1.000
_cell.length_c   1.000
_cell.angle_alpha   90.00
_cell.angle_beta   90.00
_cell.angle_gamma   90.00
#
_symmetry.space_group_name_H-M   'P 1'
#
loop_
_entity.id
_entity.type
_entity.pdbx_description
1 polymer ?
#
loop_
_entity_poly.entity_id
_entity_poly.type
_entity_poly.pdbx_seq_one_letter_code
_entity_poly.pdbx_strand_id
1 'polypeptide(L)'
;MNALYELSNWMVEMQKREKIWVITVVLNLAVRQISKLETNIVSVERVKEYSNTASEAEWESPDGKPPKSWPSGGRISIENYST
;
A
#
# COMPACT_ATOMS: atom_id res chain seq x y z
N MET A 1 -13.60 40.23 45.45
CA MET A 1 -14.46 39.92 44.29
C MET A 1 -13.69 39.98 42.97
N ASN A 2 -12.88 41.02 42.72
CA ASN A 2 -12.15 41.18 41.46
C ASN A 2 -11.07 40.12 41.19
N ALA A 3 -10.26 39.73 42.19
CA ALA A 3 -9.18 38.75 41.96
C ALA A 3 -9.69 37.35 41.57
N LEU A 4 -10.80 36.89 42.15
CA LEU A 4 -11.39 35.59 41.79
C LEU A 4 -12.00 35.60 40.38
N TYR A 5 -12.57 36.74 39.96
CA TYR A 5 -13.07 36.93 38.60
C TYR A 5 -11.93 36.96 37.58
N GLU A 6 -10.85 37.69 37.85
CA GLU A 6 -9.64 37.72 37.01
C GLU A 6 -9.01 36.32 36.86
N LEU A 7 -8.92 35.56 37.96
CA LEU A 7 -8.44 34.18 37.93
C LEU A 7 -9.35 33.29 37.06
N SER A 8 -10.68 33.44 37.16
CA SER A 8 -11.62 32.68 36.33
C SER A 8 -11.46 32.99 34.83
N ASN A 9 -11.28 34.26 34.47
CA ASN A 9 -11.03 34.67 33.09
C ASN A 9 -9.69 34.13 32.56
N TRP A 10 -8.63 34.19 33.37
CA TRP A 10 -7.33 33.63 33.01
C TRP A 10 -7.38 32.12 32.82
N MET A 11 -8.11 31.40 33.66
CA MET A 11 -8.28 29.95 33.51
C MET A 11 -9.03 29.60 32.22
N VAL A 12 -10.08 30.36 31.86
CA VAL A 12 -10.82 30.15 30.61
C VAL A 12 -9.94 30.44 29.39
N GLU A 13 -9.15 31.52 29.41
CA GLU A 13 -8.23 31.84 28.32
C GLU A 13 -7.07 30.84 28.21
N MET A 14 -6.53 30.35 29.33
CA MET A 14 -5.56 29.25 29.32
C MET A 14 -6.15 27.99 28.69
N GLN A 15 -7.36 27.60 29.11
CA GLN A 15 -8.06 26.45 28.54
C GLN A 15 -8.32 26.61 27.03
N LYS A 16 -8.65 27.82 26.58
CA LYS A 16 -8.85 28.12 25.16
C LYS A 16 -7.56 27.95 24.35
N ARG A 17 -6.44 28.47 24.86
CA ARG A 17 -5.13 28.36 24.20
C ARG A 17 -4.64 26.91 24.11
N GLU A 18 -4.80 26.15 25.18
CA GLU A 18 -4.45 24.73 25.21
C GLU A 18 -5.24 23.94 24.16
N LYS A 19 -6.56 24.11 24.12
CA LYS A 19 -7.43 23.41 23.16
C LYS A 19 -7.06 23.72 21.71
N ILE A 20 -6.79 24.99 21.38
CA ILE A 20 -6.36 25.37 20.04
C ILE A 20 -5.05 24.66 19.67
N TRP A 21 -4.09 24.65 20.59
CA TRP A 21 -2.80 23.99 20.38
C TRP A 21 -2.96 22.49 20.10
N VAL A 22 -3.75 21.80 20.92
CA VAL A 22 -4.00 20.36 20.77
C VAL A 22 -4.64 20.07 19.42
N ILE A 23 -5.66 20.83 19.02
CA ILE A 23 -6.35 20.63 17.73
C ILE A 23 -5.38 20.81 16.56
N THR A 24 -4.57 21.87 16.56
CA THR A 24 -3.61 22.12 15.47
C THR A 24 -2.56 21.00 15.37
N VAL A 25 -2.02 20.53 16.50
CA VAL A 25 -1.03 19.46 16.52
C VAL A 25 -1.62 18.14 16.03
N VAL A 26 -2.76 17.74 16.60
CA VAL A 26 -3.39 16.47 16.26
C VAL A 26 -3.80 16.47 14.79
N LEU A 27 -4.36 17.57 14.29
CA LEU A 27 -4.73 17.69 12.88
C LEU A 27 -3.51 17.61 11.95
N ASN A 28 -2.42 18.30 12.29
CA ASN A 28 -1.19 18.24 11.49
C ASN A 28 -0.62 16.82 11.41
N LEU A 29 -0.61 16.12 12.54
CA LEU A 29 -0.17 14.72 12.60
C LEU A 29 -1.12 13.81 11.83
N ALA A 30 -2.43 13.97 12.00
CA ALA A 30 -3.43 13.15 11.33
C ALA A 30 -3.29 13.22 9.81
N VAL A 31 -3.19 14.42 9.23
CA VAL A 31 -2.99 14.61 7.78
C VAL A 31 -1.72 13.88 7.32
N ARG A 32 -0.61 14.02 8.05
CA ARG A 32 0.65 13.34 7.71
C ARG A 32 0.53 11.82 7.76
N GLN A 33 -0.20 11.27 8.73
CA GLN A 33 -0.37 9.82 8.83
C GLN A 33 -1.30 9.27 7.75
N ILE A 34 -2.39 9.98 7.46
CA ILE A 34 -3.35 9.58 6.42
C ILE A 34 -2.67 9.54 5.05
N SER A 35 -1.90 10.57 4.68
CA SER A 35 -1.19 10.57 3.39
C SER A 35 -0.16 9.43 3.26
N LYS A 36 0.48 9.02 4.36
CA LYS A 36 1.37 7.85 4.38
C LYS A 36 0.59 6.56 4.15
N LEU A 37 -0.57 6.41 4.78
CA LEU A 37 -1.43 5.24 4.58
C LEU A 37 -1.94 5.14 3.15
N GLU A 38 -2.40 6.25 2.56
CA GLU A 38 -2.83 6.32 1.16
C GLU A 38 -1.72 5.93 0.18
N THR A 39 -0.47 6.29 0.48
CA THR A 39 0.66 5.88 -0.36
C THR A 39 0.99 4.39 -0.17
N ASN A 40 0.96 3.90 1.08
CA ASN A 40 1.34 2.53 1.39
C ASN A 40 0.31 1.49 0.89
N ILE A 41 -0.98 1.82 0.85
CA ILE A 41 -2.01 0.88 0.41
C ILE A 41 -1.87 0.52 -1.07
N VAL A 42 -1.34 1.41 -1.91
CA VAL A 42 -1.08 1.14 -3.34
C VAL A 42 -0.16 -0.09 -3.52
N SER A 43 0.77 -0.32 -2.60
CA SER A 43 1.60 -1.53 -2.63
C SER A 43 0.78 -2.80 -2.44
N VAL A 44 -0.23 -2.77 -1.56
CA VAL A 44 -1.15 -3.89 -1.34
C VAL A 44 -2.03 -4.13 -2.57
N GLU A 45 -2.50 -3.06 -3.21
CA GLU A 45 -3.27 -3.15 -4.45
C GLU A 45 -2.48 -3.86 -5.56
N ARG A 46 -1.20 -3.50 -5.73
CA ARG A 46 -0.31 -4.17 -6.70
C ARG A 46 -0.08 -5.65 -6.39
N VAL A 47 0.11 -6.01 -5.11
CA VAL A 47 0.23 -7.42 -4.71
C VAL A 47 -1.02 -8.20 -5.07
N LYS A 48 -2.20 -7.60 -4.85
CA LYS A 48 -3.49 -8.20 -5.20
C LYS A 48 -3.68 -8.32 -6.72
N GLU A 49 -3.18 -7.36 -7.49
CA GLU A 49 -3.21 -7.41 -8.95
C GLU A 49 -2.37 -8.61 -9.46
N TYR A 50 -1.15 -8.76 -8.96
CA TYR A 50 -0.29 -9.90 -9.33
C TYR A 50 -0.83 -11.25 -8.85
N SER A 51 -1.52 -11.31 -7.70
CA SER A 51 -2.10 -12.57 -7.22
C SER A 51 -3.27 -13.06 -8.07
N ASN A 52 -3.98 -12.16 -8.77
CA ASN A 52 -5.14 -12.50 -9.58
C ASN A 52 -4.82 -12.57 -11.08
N THR A 53 -3.59 -12.25 -11.47
CA THR A 53 -3.15 -12.37 -12.86
C THR A 53 -3.10 -13.84 -13.23
N ALA A 54 -3.46 -14.18 -14.48
CA ALA A 54 -3.38 -15.55 -14.96
C ALA A 54 -1.96 -16.08 -14.77
N SER A 55 -1.83 -17.18 -14.03
CA SER A 55 -0.54 -17.84 -13.85
C SER A 55 -0.02 -18.32 -15.19
N GLU A 56 1.29 -18.25 -15.35
CA GLU A 56 1.97 -18.97 -16.42
C GLU A 56 1.66 -20.48 -16.30
N ALA A 57 1.83 -21.19 -17.42
CA ALA A 57 1.75 -22.65 -17.43
C ALA A 57 2.66 -23.27 -16.35
N GLU A 58 2.27 -24.44 -15.86
CA GLU A 58 3.05 -25.13 -14.84
C GLU A 58 4.50 -25.34 -15.29
N TRP A 59 5.42 -25.19 -14.34
CA TRP A 59 6.86 -25.35 -14.59
C TRP A 59 7.20 -26.73 -15.15
N GLU A 60 6.46 -27.76 -14.73
CA GLU A 60 6.55 -29.09 -15.28
C GLU A 60 5.33 -29.36 -16.15
N SER A 61 5.55 -29.80 -17.39
CA SER A 61 4.46 -30.21 -18.25
C SER A 61 3.72 -31.41 -17.64
N PRO A 62 2.37 -31.47 -17.72
CA PRO A 62 1.61 -32.67 -17.39
C PRO A 62 2.10 -33.90 -18.17
N ASP A 63 2.64 -33.69 -19.37
CA ASP A 63 3.20 -34.73 -20.24
C ASP A 63 4.61 -35.19 -19.81
N GLY A 64 5.16 -34.59 -18.74
CA GLY A 64 6.45 -34.92 -18.16
C GLY A 64 7.64 -34.25 -18.85
N LYS A 65 8.83 -34.55 -18.34
CA LYS A 65 10.09 -34.03 -18.88
C LYS A 65 10.45 -34.78 -20.17
N PRO A 66 10.97 -34.08 -21.19
CA PRO A 66 11.46 -34.76 -22.37
C PRO A 66 12.61 -35.73 -22.00
N PRO A 67 12.81 -36.79 -22.80
CA PRO A 67 13.85 -37.78 -22.54
C PRO A 67 15.24 -37.13 -22.50
N LYS A 68 16.20 -37.75 -21.80
CA LYS A 68 17.59 -37.22 -21.65
C LYS A 68 18.32 -36.99 -22.98
N SER A 69 17.89 -37.66 -24.04
CA SER A 69 18.43 -37.49 -25.39
C SER A 69 17.85 -36.28 -26.13
N TRP A 70 16.88 -35.56 -25.54
CA TRP A 70 16.32 -34.34 -26.10
C TRP A 70 17.22 -33.13 -25.81
N PRO A 71 17.42 -32.20 -26.77
CA PRO A 71 17.02 -32.28 -28.17
C PRO A 71 18.05 -33.07 -28.99
N SER A 72 17.64 -34.16 -29.64
CA SER A 72 18.56 -35.06 -30.36
C SER A 72 19.00 -34.56 -31.74
N GLY A 73 18.14 -33.78 -32.41
CA GLY A 73 18.39 -33.29 -33.77
C GLY A 73 18.27 -31.77 -33.94
N GLY A 74 17.87 -31.03 -32.89
CA GLY A 74 17.85 -29.57 -32.86
C GLY A 74 17.05 -28.87 -33.98
N ARG A 75 16.15 -29.58 -34.68
CA ARG A 75 15.37 -29.02 -35.80
C ARG A 75 14.08 -28.39 -35.29
N ILE A 76 13.79 -27.19 -35.77
CA ILE A 76 12.55 -26.46 -35.49
C ILE A 76 11.73 -26.39 -36.80
N SER A 77 10.45 -26.74 -36.72
CA SER A 77 9.46 -26.53 -37.79
C SER A 77 8.41 -25.57 -37.26
N ILE A 78 8.02 -24.60 -38.07
CA ILE A 78 6.98 -23.62 -37.72
C ILE A 78 5.83 -23.84 -38.67
N GLU A 79 4.69 -24.28 -38.13
CA GLU A 79 3.51 -24.63 -38.92
C GLU A 79 2.33 -23.77 -38.47
N ASN A 80 1.65 -23.13 -39.43
CA ASN A 80 0.48 -22.27 -39.20
C ASN A 80 0.68 -21.17 -38.15
N TYR A 81 1.89 -20.64 -38.04
CA TYR A 81 2.18 -19.52 -37.14
C TYR A 81 1.52 -18.25 -37.64
N SER A 82 0.72 -17.63 -36.79
CA SER A 82 0.10 -16.33 -37.01
C SER A 82 0.71 -15.34 -36.04
N THR A 83 1.03 -14.15 -36.54
CA THR A 83 1.55 -13.03 -35.74
C THR A 83 0.40 -12.16 -35.24
#